data_AF-A0A6V7L361-F1
#
_entry.id   AF-A0A6V7L361-F1
#
_cell.length_a   1.000
_cell.length_b   1.000
_cell.length_c   1.000
_cell.angle_alpha   90.00
_cell.angle_beta   90.00
_cell.angle_gamma   90.00
#
_symmetry.space_group_name_H-M   'P 1'
#
loop_
_entity.id
_entity.type
_entity.pdbx_description
1 polymer ?
#
loop_
_entity_poly.entity_id
_entity_poly.type
_entity_poly.pdbx_seq_one_letter_code
_entity_poly.pdbx_strand_id
1 'polypeptide(L)' 'TIIIAKKYTELHTEITPRILKFMNNLIMTGAPVNPPIWWVDPDNQEAHKIYD' A
#
# COMPACT_ATOMS: atom_id res chain seq x y z
N THR A 1 -17.68 -2.78 17.06
CA THR A 1 -17.59 -2.34 15.65
C THR A 1 -17.22 -0.87 15.48
N ILE A 2 -17.92 0.08 16.15
CA ILE A 2 -17.67 1.53 15.99
C ILE A 2 -16.24 1.97 16.33
N ILE A 3 -15.66 1.46 17.43
CA ILE A 3 -14.31 1.87 17.88
C ILE A 3 -13.24 1.48 16.85
N ILE A 4 -13.30 0.24 16.34
CA ILE A 4 -12.32 -0.27 15.36
C ILE A 4 -12.46 0.47 14.04
N ALA A 5 -13.69 0.69 13.57
CA ALA A 5 -13.94 1.44 12.34
C ALA A 5 -13.38 2.87 12.44
N LYS A 6 -13.70 3.58 13.53
CA LYS A 6 -13.21 4.94 13.77
C LYS A 6 -11.67 5.01 13.79
N LYS A 7 -11.03 4.08 14.51
CA LYS A 7 -9.55 3.99 14.57
C LYS A 7 -8.93 3.89 13.18
N TYR A 8 -9.43 3.01 12.31
CA TYR A 8 -8.84 2.82 10.99
C TYR A 8 -9.21 3.93 10.01
N THR A 9 -10.37 4.59 10.16
CA THR A 9 -10.70 5.80 9.39
C THR A 9 -9.79 6.97 9.77
N GLU A 10 -9.49 7.15 11.06
CA GLU A 10 -8.53 8.15 11.54
C GLU A 10 -7.13 7.86 11.01
N LEU A 11 -6.66 6.62 11.13
CA LEU A 11 -5.38 6.20 10.54
C LEU A 11 -5.33 6.44 9.03
N HIS A 12 -6.38 6.11 8.28
CA HIS A 12 -6.47 6.38 6.85
C HIS A 12 -6.31 7.87 6.54
N THR A 13 -6.94 8.74 7.34
CA THR A 13 -6.81 10.20 7.23
C THR A 13 -5.37 10.63 7.43
N GLU A 14 -4.70 10.14 8.47
CA GLU A 14 -3.29 10.47 8.78
C GLU A 14 -2.34 10.07 7.65
N ILE A 15 -2.55 8.90 7.02
CA ILE A 15 -1.67 8.40 5.95
C ILE A 15 -2.04 8.92 4.54
N THR A 16 -3.17 9.60 4.38
CA THR A 16 -3.68 10.07 3.07
C THR A 16 -2.64 10.85 2.25
N PRO A 17 -1.83 11.77 2.83
CA PRO A 17 -0.80 12.47 2.06
C PRO A 17 0.22 11.53 1.42
N ARG A 18 0.56 10.42 2.09
CA ARG A 18 1.48 9.40 1.55
C ARG A 18 0.82 8.61 0.43
N ILE A 19 -0.46 8.26 0.57
CA ILE A 19 -1.24 7.59 -0.48
C ILE A 19 -1.27 8.45 -1.75
N LEU A 20 -1.58 9.73 -1.62
CA LEU A 20 -1.63 10.67 -2.76
C LEU A 20 -0.27 10.80 -3.47
N LYS A 21 0.84 10.79 -2.73
CA LYS A 21 2.18 10.76 -3.32
C LYS A 21 2.38 9.53 -4.21
N PHE A 22 1.98 8.35 -3.76
CA PHE A 22 2.10 7.13 -4.58
C PHE A 22 1.12 7.11 -5.76
N MET A 23 -0.08 7.67 -5.61
CA MET A 23 -1.02 7.83 -6.73
C MET A 23 -0.45 8.73 -7.82
N ASN A 24 0.21 9.84 -7.46
CA ASN A 24 0.89 10.68 -8.43
C ASN A 24 2.04 9.94 -9.13
N ASN A 25 2.82 9.13 -8.40
CA ASN A 25 3.86 8.29 -9.01
C ASN A 25 3.28 7.26 -9.99
N LEU A 26 2.12 6.68 -9.68
CA LEU A 26 1.41 5.75 -10.57
C LEU A 26 1.09 6.42 -11.90
N ILE A 27 0.57 7.65 -11.89
CA ILE A 27 0.26 8.41 -13.11
C ILE A 27 1.52 8.59 -13.97
N MET A 28 2.66 8.84 -13.34
CA MET A 28 3.92 9.12 -14.05
C MET A 28 4.65 7.87 -14.56
N THR A 29 4.51 6.74 -13.87
CA THR A 29 5.38 5.57 -14.08
C THR A 29 4.65 4.27 -14.39
N GLY A 30 3.35 4.20 -14.13
CA GLY A 30 2.56 2.97 -14.17
C GLY A 30 2.79 2.04 -12.98
N ALA A 31 3.69 2.36 -12.04
CA ALA A 31 3.88 1.56 -10.83
C ALA A 31 2.64 1.61 -9.92
N PRO A 32 2.09 0.48 -9.46
CA PRO A 32 0.89 0.45 -8.64
C PRO A 32 1.15 1.05 -7.25
N VAL A 33 0.10 1.58 -6.61
CA VAL A 33 0.18 2.12 -5.25
C VAL A 33 0.55 1.03 -4.23
N ASN A 34 -0.01 -0.17 -4.42
CA ASN A 34 0.27 -1.35 -3.61
C ASN A 34 0.85 -2.43 -4.53
N PRO A 35 2.18 -2.43 -4.77
CA PRO A 35 2.81 -3.49 -5.53
C PRO A 35 2.79 -4.80 -4.73
N PRO A 36 2.83 -5.97 -5.40
CA PRO A 36 3.07 -7.21 -4.70
C PRO A 36 4.45 -7.17 -4.03
N ILE A 37 4.61 -7.88 -2.91
CA ILE A 37 5.81 -7.78 -2.07
C ILE A 37 7.07 -8.16 -2.86
N TRP A 38 6.97 -9.14 -3.76
CA TRP A 38 8.07 -9.57 -4.62
C TRP A 38 8.50 -8.54 -5.69
N TRP A 39 7.77 -7.44 -5.90
CA TRP A 39 8.28 -6.32 -6.71
C TRP A 39 9.21 -5.41 -5.91
N VAL A 40 9.04 -5.37 -4.59
CA VAL A 40 9.88 -4.57 -3.69
C VAL A 40 11.16 -5.33 -3.34
N ASP A 41 11.06 -6.65 -3.20
CA ASP A 41 12.16 -7.55 -2.86
C ASP A 41 12.13 -8.80 -3.77
N PRO A 42 12.65 -8.70 -5.02
CA PRO A 42 12.49 -9.74 -6.04
C PRO A 42 13.35 -10.98 -5.82
N ASP A 43 14.38 -10.91 -4.98
CA ASP A 43 15.25 -12.06 -4.67
C ASP A 43 14.73 -12.86 -3.47
N ASN A 44 13.71 -12.35 -2.78
CA ASN A 44 13.13 -13.00 -1.61
C ASN A 44 12.14 -14.09 -2.01
N GLN A 45 12.59 -15.33 -1.88
CA GLN A 45 11.79 -16.51 -2.22
C GLN A 45 10.52 -16.67 -1.37
N GLU A 46 10.49 -16.12 -0.15
CA GLU A 46 9.28 -16.12 0.66
C GLU A 46 8.26 -15.09 0.14
N ALA A 47 8.72 -13.93 -0.34
CA ALA A 47 7.84 -12.91 -0.92
C ALA A 47 7.06 -13.43 -2.14
N HIS A 48 7.65 -14.32 -2.93
CA HIS A 48 7.00 -14.95 -4.09
C HIS A 48 5.78 -15.82 -3.74
N LYS A 49 5.58 -16.16 -2.46
CA LYS A 49 4.49 -17.03 -2.00
C LYS A 49 3.29 -16.27 -1.43
N ILE A 50 3.38 -14.93 -1.28
CA ILE A 50 2.38 -14.12 -0.57
C ILE A 50 1.42 -13.47 -1.56
N TYR A 51 0.14 -13.85 -1.58
CA TYR A 51 -0.85 -13.33 -2.52
C TYR A 51 -2.22 -13.02 -1.89
N ASP A 52 -2.30 -13.07 -0.56
CA ASP A 52 -3.49 -12.82 0.25
C ASP A 52 -3.64 -11.36 0.72
#